data_AF-A0AAN8H901-F1
#
_entry.id   AF-A0AAN8H901-F1
#
_cell.length_a   1.000
_cell.length_b   1.000
_cell.length_c   1.000
_cell.angle_alpha   90.00
_cell.angle_beta   90.00
_cell.angle_gamma   90.00
#
_symmetry.space_group_name_H-M   'P 1'
#
loop_
_entity.id
_entity.type
_entity.pdbx_description
1 polymer ?
#
loop_
_entity_poly.entity_id
_entity_poly.type
_entity_poly.pdbx_seq_one_letter_code
_entity_poly.pdbx_strand_id
1 'polypeptide(L)'
;MGKDISTPLAPPKDQRGRHAPANKLDQKPLHEHIESFHPSVSHYRREHAPWRRYLPSDISMKLMYADYIEKDNKCSYESYRKAVKSLNISFTQLGEEQCESCLLQEQHVKADHQGEAAVNCPQCEKWQIHKDSATGSRLHYQSDAERDLPEDTSTRSVDLQKVIMLSRMPGVKSAVFTRRIVAYHETFVSVGKKTNKKNTISVVWHEGIAGRSAAEITSAYAAALEKERDIKHIVYWVDNCSSQNKNWCLFSSLVSIVNSQTISTEDITLKFFHPGHTFMSADSFHHGVEQEMKSRPGGVVFGCSRIV
;
A
#
# COMPACT_ATOMS: atom_id res chain seq x y z
N MET A 1 20.37 -33.17 64.39
CA MET A 1 21.55 -32.41 63.94
C MET A 1 21.83 -32.88 62.52
N GLY A 2 21.37 -32.25 61.43
CA GLY A 2 21.26 -30.83 61.15
C GLY A 2 22.51 -30.38 60.39
N LYS A 3 22.50 -30.50 59.05
CA LYS A 3 23.26 -29.66 58.10
C LYS A 3 22.74 -29.84 56.68
N ASP A 4 21.73 -29.03 56.36
CA ASP A 4 21.44 -28.57 55.01
C ASP A 4 22.62 -27.76 54.48
N ILE A 5 23.09 -28.05 53.27
CA ILE A 5 23.72 -27.04 52.40
C ILE A 5 23.28 -27.32 50.96
N SER A 6 22.10 -26.81 50.61
CA SER A 6 21.72 -26.54 49.24
C SER A 6 22.43 -25.27 48.78
N THR A 7 23.58 -25.38 48.13
CA THR A 7 24.13 -24.26 47.34
C THR A 7 23.62 -24.39 45.90
N PRO A 8 22.80 -23.46 45.39
CA PRO A 8 22.46 -23.44 43.99
C PRO A 8 23.72 -23.09 43.19
N LEU A 9 24.06 -23.94 42.22
CA LEU A 9 25.07 -23.67 41.19
C LEU A 9 24.62 -22.47 40.36
N ALA A 10 24.95 -21.25 40.81
CA ALA A 10 24.78 -20.04 40.03
C ALA A 10 26.07 -19.79 39.23
N PRO A 11 25.99 -19.53 37.91
CA PRO A 11 27.18 -19.20 37.13
C PRO A 11 27.83 -17.92 37.67
N PRO A 12 29.18 -17.84 37.67
CA PRO A 12 29.89 -16.66 38.16
C PRO A 12 29.46 -15.42 37.39
N LYS A 13 29.25 -14.31 38.11
CA LYS A 13 28.85 -13.03 37.52
C LYS A 13 29.91 -12.57 36.52
N ASP A 14 29.48 -12.25 35.31
CA ASP A 14 30.31 -11.71 34.24
C ASP A 14 31.10 -10.48 34.73
N GLN A 15 32.43 -10.60 34.71
CA GLN A 15 33.37 -9.57 35.14
C GLN A 15 33.97 -8.78 33.96
N ARG A 16 33.47 -8.99 32.73
CA ARG A 16 33.87 -8.16 31.59
C ARG A 16 33.48 -6.70 31.84
N GLY A 17 34.36 -5.78 31.42
CA GLY A 17 34.29 -4.36 31.74
C GLY A 17 32.90 -3.77 31.50
N ARG A 18 32.29 -3.26 32.57
CA ARG A 18 30.96 -2.59 32.53
C ARG A 18 31.01 -1.17 31.98
N HIS A 19 32.17 -0.74 31.49
CA HIS A 19 32.36 0.57 30.91
C HIS A 19 31.79 0.59 29.49
N ALA A 20 30.98 1.60 29.20
CA ALA A 20 30.58 1.87 27.83
C ALA A 20 31.86 2.10 27.00
N PRO A 21 32.03 1.43 25.84
CA PRO A 21 33.22 1.59 25.04
C PRO A 21 33.34 3.04 24.58
N ALA A 22 34.55 3.60 24.59
CA ALA A 22 34.81 4.99 24.17
C ALA A 22 34.37 5.26 22.72
N ASN A 23 34.31 4.20 21.89
CA ASN A 23 33.88 4.25 20.49
C ASN A 23 32.36 4.06 20.32
N LYS A 24 31.57 4.12 21.41
CA LYS A 24 30.12 3.98 21.33
C LYS A 24 29.54 5.22 20.63
N LEU A 25 29.09 5.01 19.40
CA LEU A 25 28.44 6.02 18.58
C LEU A 25 27.17 6.53 19.30
N ASP A 26 27.07 7.85 19.46
CA ASP A 26 25.83 8.46 19.93
C ASP A 26 24.75 8.34 18.84
N GLN A 27 23.63 7.71 19.19
CA GLN A 27 22.52 7.46 18.25
C GLN A 27 21.59 8.67 18.14
N LYS A 28 21.64 9.63 19.08
CA LYS A 28 20.72 10.78 19.08
C LYS A 28 20.85 11.65 17.82
N PRO A 29 22.05 12.09 17.39
CA PRO A 29 22.19 12.92 16.19
C PRO A 29 21.76 12.19 14.92
N LEU A 30 21.96 10.86 14.88
CA LEU A 30 21.48 10.03 13.77
C LEU A 30 19.95 9.99 13.75
N HIS A 31 19.32 9.76 14.89
CA HIS A 31 17.86 9.71 14.97
C HIS A 31 17.22 11.06 14.62
N GLU A 32 17.75 12.17 15.15
CA GLU A 32 17.27 13.52 14.84
C GLU A 32 17.39 13.84 13.34
N HIS A 33 18.52 13.47 12.74
CA HIS A 33 18.71 13.62 11.30
C HIS A 33 17.74 12.76 10.50
N ILE A 34 17.51 11.50 10.88
CA ILE A 34 16.57 10.60 10.19
C ILE A 34 15.12 11.11 10.30
N GLU A 35 14.71 11.59 11.47
CA GLU A 35 13.39 12.17 11.70
C GLU A 35 13.17 13.48 10.92
N SER A 36 14.24 14.23 10.59
CA SER A 36 14.16 15.44 9.77
C SER A 36 13.63 15.20 8.35
N PHE A 37 13.68 13.97 7.86
CA PHE A 37 13.08 13.56 6.58
C PHE A 37 11.58 13.26 6.69
N HIS A 38 10.99 13.43 7.88
CA HIS A 38 9.56 13.25 8.16
C HIS A 38 8.99 11.88 7.71
N PRO A 39 9.58 10.75 8.16
CA PRO A 39 9.06 9.43 7.82
C PRO A 39 7.63 9.25 8.33
N SER A 40 6.71 8.77 7.48
CA SER A 40 5.29 8.65 7.78
C SER A 40 4.84 7.19 7.84
N VAL A 41 3.82 6.88 8.64
CA VAL A 41 3.26 5.52 8.68
C VAL A 41 2.49 5.27 7.38
N SER A 42 2.80 4.21 6.63
CA SER A 42 1.95 3.85 5.49
C SER A 42 0.68 3.20 6.02
N HIS A 43 -0.46 3.86 5.78
CA HIS A 43 -1.73 3.43 6.37
C HIS A 43 -2.20 2.05 5.88
N TYR A 44 -1.76 1.63 4.69
CA TYR A 44 -2.05 0.31 4.09
C TYR A 44 -1.62 -0.88 4.96
N ARG A 45 -0.52 -0.75 5.70
CA ARG A 45 -0.03 -1.79 6.60
C ARG A 45 -0.19 -1.39 8.06
N ARG A 46 -1.06 -0.45 8.41
CA ARG A 46 -1.25 -0.07 9.83
C ARG A 46 -1.81 -1.24 10.64
N GLU A 47 -2.63 -2.09 10.03
CA GLU A 47 -3.16 -3.31 10.65
C GLU A 47 -2.11 -4.42 10.77
N HIS A 48 -1.21 -4.56 9.78
CA HIS A 48 -0.20 -5.64 9.72
C HIS A 48 1.20 -5.24 10.24
N ALA A 49 1.51 -3.94 10.30
CA ALA A 49 2.79 -3.35 10.69
C ALA A 49 2.59 -1.89 11.23
N PRO A 50 1.85 -1.71 12.34
CA PRO A 50 1.45 -0.40 12.87
C PRO A 50 2.61 0.56 13.17
N TRP A 51 3.80 0.03 13.43
CA TRP A 51 4.99 0.78 13.83
C TRP A 51 5.96 1.05 12.68
N ARG A 52 5.65 0.61 11.45
CA ARG A 52 6.55 0.79 10.30
C ARG A 52 6.31 2.13 9.61
N ARG A 53 7.39 2.90 9.46
CA ARG A 53 7.39 4.21 8.81
C ARG A 53 8.08 4.13 7.46
N TYR A 54 7.74 5.04 6.57
CA TYR A 54 8.13 5.04 5.17
C TYR A 54 8.55 6.44 4.76
N LEU A 55 9.46 6.50 3.81
CA LEU A 55 9.89 7.73 3.18
C LEU A 55 9.40 7.75 1.72
N PRO A 56 9.21 8.95 1.14
CA PRO A 56 8.96 9.11 -0.29
C PRO A 56 9.94 8.34 -1.17
N SER A 57 9.47 7.88 -2.34
CA SER A 57 10.24 7.01 -3.26
C SER A 57 11.47 7.67 -3.88
N ASP A 58 11.52 9.00 -3.88
CA ASP A 58 12.65 9.83 -4.30
C ASP A 58 13.74 9.97 -3.22
N ILE A 59 13.47 9.53 -1.98
CA ILE A 59 14.44 9.55 -0.88
C ILE A 59 15.06 8.17 -0.74
N SER A 60 16.36 8.07 -0.97
CA SER A 60 17.13 6.82 -0.83
C SER A 60 18.05 6.86 0.38
N MET A 61 18.41 5.67 0.91
CA MET A 61 19.41 5.53 1.97
C MET A 61 20.74 6.22 1.62
N LYS A 62 21.15 6.15 0.34
CA LYS A 62 22.36 6.80 -0.16
C LYS A 62 22.26 8.33 -0.07
N LEU A 63 21.11 8.89 -0.47
CA LEU A 63 20.85 10.33 -0.38
C LEU A 63 20.88 10.81 1.07
N MET A 64 20.19 10.10 1.97
CA MET A 64 20.18 10.45 3.38
C MET A 64 21.58 10.40 4.01
N TYR A 65 22.35 9.35 3.74
CA TYR A 65 23.72 9.25 4.24
C TYR A 65 24.63 10.34 3.68
N ALA A 66 24.53 10.65 2.38
CA ALA A 66 25.30 11.74 1.77
C ALA A 66 25.01 13.08 2.46
N ASP A 67 23.72 13.38 2.72
CA ASP A 67 23.32 14.58 3.46
C ASP A 67 23.83 14.60 4.91
N TYR A 68 23.86 13.43 5.58
CA TYR A 68 24.40 13.33 6.95
C TYR A 68 25.90 13.69 7.01
N ILE A 69 26.69 13.19 6.05
CA ILE A 69 28.12 13.45 5.94
C ILE A 69 28.40 14.90 5.48
N GLU A 70 27.59 15.45 4.57
CA GLU A 70 27.71 16.86 4.14
C GLU A 70 27.51 17.84 5.32
N LYS A 71 26.75 17.46 6.35
CA LYS A 71 26.54 18.23 7.58
C LYS A 71 27.67 18.06 8.61
N ASP A 72 28.85 17.60 8.18
CA ASP A 72 30.06 17.33 8.99
C ASP A 72 29.86 16.31 10.13
N ASN A 73 28.84 15.43 10.01
CA ASN A 73 28.64 14.36 10.98
C ASN A 73 29.50 13.13 10.62
N LYS A 74 29.97 12.42 11.65
CA LYS A 74 30.85 11.25 11.49
C LYS A 74 30.14 9.96 11.84
N CYS A 75 29.85 9.12 10.85
CA CYS A 75 29.48 7.72 11.07
C CYS A 75 29.79 6.89 9.83
N SER A 76 29.87 5.56 9.99
CA SER A 76 29.94 4.68 8.83
C SER A 76 28.55 4.53 8.18
N TYR A 77 28.50 4.26 6.88
CA TYR A 77 27.25 3.95 6.17
C TYR A 77 26.46 2.81 6.85
N GLU A 78 27.16 1.79 7.35
CA GLU A 78 26.52 0.66 8.03
C GLU A 78 25.94 1.05 9.40
N SER A 79 26.62 1.93 10.14
CA SER A 79 26.08 2.50 11.39
C SER A 79 24.81 3.31 11.12
N TYR A 80 24.83 4.15 10.07
CA TYR A 80 23.67 4.93 9.64
C TYR A 80 22.51 4.02 9.22
N ARG A 81 22.78 3.03 8.37
CA ARG A 81 21.79 2.04 7.93
C ARG A 81 21.15 1.30 9.10
N LYS A 82 21.93 0.92 10.12
CA LYS A 82 21.43 0.29 11.35
C LYS A 82 20.54 1.23 12.15
N ALA A 83 20.90 2.51 12.28
CA ALA A 83 20.09 3.52 12.96
C ALA A 83 18.73 3.74 12.28
N VAL A 84 18.71 3.79 10.94
CA VAL A 84 17.44 3.89 10.20
C VAL A 84 16.58 2.63 10.39
N LYS A 85 17.21 1.44 10.39
CA LYS A 85 16.51 0.18 10.65
C LYS A 85 15.94 0.11 12.07
N SER A 86 16.64 0.66 13.08
CA SER A 86 16.13 0.70 14.46
C SER A 86 14.94 1.66 14.64
N LEU A 87 14.77 2.63 13.76
CA LEU A 87 13.57 3.50 13.72
C LEU A 87 12.40 2.89 12.93
N ASN A 88 12.48 1.61 12.54
CA ASN A 88 11.46 0.91 11.76
C ASN A 88 11.11 1.60 10.43
N ILE A 89 12.07 2.28 9.81
CA ILE A 89 11.89 2.94 8.51
C ILE A 89 12.27 1.98 7.39
N SER A 90 11.36 1.78 6.42
CA SER A 90 11.63 0.95 5.24
C SER A 90 11.75 1.80 3.97
N PHE A 91 12.80 1.53 3.19
CA PHE A 91 13.02 2.07 1.83
C PHE A 91 12.58 1.11 0.74
N THR A 92 12.07 -0.07 1.10
CA THR A 92 11.57 -1.01 0.11
C THR A 92 10.54 -0.29 -0.74
N GLN A 93 10.86 -0.13 -2.03
CA GLN A 93 9.82 -0.16 -3.04
C GLN A 93 8.95 -1.34 -2.67
N LEU A 94 7.63 -1.12 -2.60
CA LEU A 94 6.72 -2.26 -2.55
C LEU A 94 6.93 -2.93 -3.91
N GLY A 95 7.91 -3.84 -3.96
CA GLY A 95 8.06 -4.78 -5.04
C GLY A 95 6.78 -5.59 -5.08
N GLU A 96 6.38 -5.94 -6.30
CA GLU A 96 5.28 -6.85 -6.67
C GLU A 96 4.72 -7.57 -5.45
N GLU A 97 3.52 -7.16 -4.99
CA GLU A 97 2.94 -7.75 -3.79
C GLU A 97 2.73 -9.25 -4.03
N GLN A 98 3.63 -10.06 -3.48
CA GLN A 98 3.58 -11.51 -3.61
C GLN A 98 2.52 -12.04 -2.65
N CYS A 99 1.67 -12.92 -3.17
CA CYS A 99 0.66 -13.60 -2.37
C CYS A 99 1.32 -14.41 -1.23
N GLU A 100 1.02 -14.06 0.02
CA GLU A 100 1.58 -14.72 1.21
C GLU A 100 1.29 -16.23 1.22
N SER A 101 0.07 -16.64 0.85
CA SER A 101 -0.30 -18.05 0.77
C SER A 101 0.50 -18.82 -0.28
N CYS A 102 0.86 -18.19 -1.40
CA CYS A 102 1.73 -18.80 -2.41
C CYS A 102 3.16 -18.95 -1.90
N LEU A 103 3.69 -17.95 -1.19
CA LEU A 103 5.02 -18.01 -0.59
C LEU A 103 5.11 -19.11 0.48
N LEU A 104 4.10 -19.21 1.34
CA LEU A 104 4.03 -20.26 2.35
C LEU A 104 3.94 -21.65 1.72
N GLN A 105 3.21 -21.80 0.62
CA GLN A 105 3.17 -23.07 -0.11
C GLN A 105 4.54 -23.41 -0.71
N GLU A 106 5.22 -22.45 -1.33
CA GLU A 106 6.55 -22.68 -1.92
C GLU A 106 7.55 -23.17 -0.85
N GLN A 107 7.49 -22.58 0.35
CA GLN A 107 8.32 -23.01 1.48
C GLN A 107 7.95 -24.42 1.94
N HIS A 108 6.66 -24.71 2.06
CA HIS A 108 6.14 -26.01 2.50
C HIS A 108 6.53 -27.14 1.55
N VAL A 109 6.34 -26.99 0.23
CA VAL A 109 6.72 -28.04 -0.72
C VAL A 109 8.23 -28.31 -0.73
N LYS A 110 9.05 -27.27 -0.53
CA LYS A 110 10.52 -27.42 -0.44
C LYS A 110 10.94 -28.14 0.84
N ALA A 111 10.30 -27.84 1.97
CA ALA A 111 10.63 -28.42 3.26
C ALA A 111 10.11 -29.86 3.40
N ASP A 112 8.87 -30.10 2.99
CA ASP A 112 8.12 -31.29 3.39
C ASP A 112 7.87 -32.27 2.22
N HIS A 113 8.03 -31.83 0.97
CA HIS A 113 7.59 -32.58 -0.22
C HIS A 113 8.58 -32.55 -1.40
N GLN A 114 9.86 -32.30 -1.15
CA GLN A 114 10.93 -32.32 -2.16
C GLN A 114 10.69 -31.44 -3.40
N GLY A 115 9.86 -30.39 -3.26
CA GLY A 115 9.57 -29.42 -4.30
C GLY A 115 8.25 -29.63 -5.06
N GLU A 116 7.48 -30.67 -4.76
CA GLU A 116 6.20 -30.95 -5.43
C GLU A 116 5.02 -30.98 -4.44
N ALA A 117 3.80 -30.72 -4.92
CA ALA A 117 2.62 -30.77 -4.06
C ALA A 117 2.24 -32.24 -3.77
N ALA A 118 2.05 -32.58 -2.49
CA ALA A 118 1.68 -33.93 -2.09
C ALA A 118 0.16 -34.16 -2.06
N VAL A 119 -0.26 -35.36 -2.43
CA VAL A 119 -1.63 -35.85 -2.26
C VAL A 119 -1.88 -36.16 -0.78
N ASN A 120 -3.05 -35.81 -0.24
CA ASN A 120 -3.43 -35.92 1.17
C ASN A 120 -2.66 -35.00 2.15
N CYS A 121 -2.09 -33.90 1.66
CA CYS A 121 -1.56 -32.86 2.52
C CYS A 121 -2.59 -31.71 2.68
N PRO A 122 -3.09 -31.43 3.91
CA PRO A 122 -4.09 -30.38 4.13
C PRO A 122 -3.65 -28.99 3.68
N GLN A 123 -2.36 -28.68 3.75
CA GLN A 123 -1.84 -27.40 3.29
C GLN A 123 -1.79 -27.32 1.76
N CYS A 124 -1.40 -28.41 1.09
CA CYS A 124 -1.45 -28.49 -0.37
C CYS A 124 -2.89 -28.42 -0.90
N GLU A 125 -3.85 -29.07 -0.24
CA GLU A 125 -5.27 -28.99 -0.60
C GLU A 125 -5.84 -27.58 -0.43
N LYS A 126 -5.52 -26.92 0.70
CA LYS A 126 -5.89 -25.51 0.91
C LYS A 126 -5.29 -24.60 -0.15
N TRP A 127 -4.03 -24.83 -0.52
CA TRP A 127 -3.39 -24.06 -1.59
C TRP A 127 -4.04 -24.32 -2.96
N GLN A 128 -4.47 -25.54 -3.24
CA GLN A 128 -5.18 -25.86 -4.47
C GLN A 128 -6.50 -25.07 -4.57
N ILE A 129 -7.30 -25.05 -3.49
CA ILE A 129 -8.52 -24.23 -3.41
C ILE A 129 -8.22 -22.74 -3.62
N HIS A 130 -7.14 -22.24 -3.01
CA HIS A 130 -6.65 -20.87 -3.17
C HIS A 130 -6.31 -20.56 -4.63
N LYS A 131 -5.58 -21.46 -5.30
CA LYS A 131 -5.19 -21.33 -6.71
C LYS A 131 -6.40 -21.38 -7.65
N ASP A 132 -7.34 -22.27 -7.39
CA ASP A 132 -8.56 -22.41 -8.19
C ASP A 132 -9.45 -21.17 -8.04
N SER A 133 -9.56 -20.62 -6.83
CA SER A 133 -10.28 -19.37 -6.57
C SER A 133 -9.63 -18.16 -7.26
N ALA A 134 -8.30 -18.05 -7.20
CA ALA A 134 -7.55 -17.03 -7.91
C ALA A 134 -7.76 -17.12 -9.43
N THR A 135 -7.63 -18.33 -9.99
CA THR A 135 -7.84 -18.58 -11.42
C THR A 135 -9.26 -18.26 -11.84
N GLY A 136 -10.26 -18.69 -11.07
CA GLY A 136 -11.67 -18.40 -11.31
C GLY A 136 -11.95 -16.89 -11.35
N SER A 137 -11.50 -16.15 -10.33
CA SER A 137 -11.68 -14.69 -10.29
C SER A 137 -11.05 -13.99 -11.50
N ARG A 138 -9.89 -14.47 -11.96
CA ARG A 138 -9.20 -13.92 -13.13
C ARG A 138 -9.94 -14.20 -14.43
N LEU A 139 -10.45 -15.42 -14.62
CA LEU A 139 -11.25 -15.78 -15.78
C LEU A 139 -12.54 -14.96 -15.86
N HIS A 140 -13.22 -14.75 -14.73
CA HIS A 140 -14.40 -13.87 -14.68
C HIS A 140 -14.06 -12.42 -15.03
N TYR A 141 -12.94 -11.89 -14.54
CA TYR A 141 -12.49 -10.54 -14.89
C TYR A 141 -12.18 -10.40 -16.39
N GLN A 142 -11.51 -11.39 -16.98
CA GLN A 142 -11.23 -11.42 -18.41
C GLN A 142 -12.51 -11.54 -19.25
N SER A 143 -13.45 -12.38 -18.81
CA SER A 143 -14.76 -12.51 -19.46
C SER A 143 -15.53 -11.18 -19.46
N ASP A 144 -15.56 -10.46 -18.33
CA ASP A 144 -16.18 -9.13 -18.26
C ASP A 144 -15.46 -8.10 -19.15
N ALA A 145 -14.14 -8.21 -19.30
CA ALA A 145 -13.35 -7.33 -20.15
C ALA A 145 -13.56 -7.60 -21.66
N GLU A 146 -13.82 -8.84 -22.03
CA GLU A 146 -14.04 -9.23 -23.42
C GLU A 146 -15.49 -9.07 -23.88
N ARG A 147 -16.43 -9.05 -22.92
CA ARG A 147 -17.86 -8.94 -23.16
C ARG A 147 -18.22 -7.57 -23.74
N ASP A 148 -19.05 -7.58 -24.78
CA ASP A 148 -19.70 -6.38 -25.27
C ASP A 148 -20.82 -5.99 -24.30
N LEU A 149 -20.56 -4.97 -23.50
CA LEU A 149 -21.51 -4.46 -22.53
C LEU A 149 -22.53 -3.54 -23.21
N PRO A 150 -23.83 -3.66 -22.82
CA PRO A 150 -24.85 -2.69 -23.16
C PRO A 150 -24.43 -1.25 -22.79
N GLU A 151 -25.02 -0.25 -23.44
CA GLU A 151 -24.68 1.16 -23.20
C GLU A 151 -25.07 1.65 -21.80
N ASP A 152 -26.05 1.01 -21.16
CA ASP A 152 -26.52 1.32 -19.82
C ASP A 152 -25.73 0.61 -18.70
N THR A 153 -24.67 -0.13 -19.07
CA THR A 153 -23.86 -0.92 -18.16
C THR A 153 -22.42 -0.43 -18.13
N SER A 154 -21.91 -0.11 -16.93
CA SER A 154 -20.51 0.29 -16.71
C SER A 154 -19.77 -0.77 -15.91
N THR A 155 -18.61 -1.23 -16.40
CA THR A 155 -17.72 -2.11 -15.64
C THR A 155 -16.38 -1.42 -15.38
N ARG A 156 -16.00 -1.30 -14.12
CA ARG A 156 -14.76 -0.64 -13.69
C ARG A 156 -13.97 -1.48 -12.71
N SER A 157 -12.65 -1.35 -12.75
CA SER A 157 -11.77 -1.78 -11.66
C SER A 157 -11.53 -0.60 -10.73
N VAL A 158 -11.61 -0.87 -9.44
CA VAL A 158 -11.52 0.14 -8.39
C VAL A 158 -10.36 -0.22 -7.49
N ASP A 159 -9.40 0.69 -7.39
CA ASP A 159 -8.23 0.54 -6.54
C ASP A 159 -7.78 1.91 -6.01
N LEU A 160 -7.32 1.88 -4.77
CA LEU A 160 -6.74 3.04 -4.12
C LEU A 160 -5.23 3.02 -4.29
N GLN A 161 -4.71 3.96 -5.07
CA GLN A 161 -3.28 4.10 -5.32
C GLN A 161 -2.50 4.24 -4.01
N LYS A 162 -1.34 3.58 -3.95
CA LYS A 162 -0.34 3.79 -2.90
C LYS A 162 -0.20 5.28 -2.55
N VAL A 163 -0.14 5.56 -1.24
CA VAL A 163 -0.10 6.91 -0.66
C VAL A 163 0.87 7.81 -1.44
N ILE A 164 0.36 8.94 -1.92
CA ILE A 164 1.11 9.92 -2.70
C ILE A 164 1.62 11.01 -1.75
N MET A 165 2.93 11.23 -1.70
CA MET A 165 3.53 12.31 -0.92
C MET A 165 3.82 13.50 -1.84
N LEU A 166 3.17 14.65 -1.60
CA LEU A 166 3.27 15.89 -2.37
C LEU A 166 3.89 17.02 -1.52
N SER A 167 4.55 18.02 -2.07
CA SER A 167 5.00 18.18 -3.45
C SER A 167 6.28 17.37 -3.72
N ARG A 168 6.35 16.71 -4.89
CA ARG A 168 7.57 16.02 -5.34
C ARG A 168 8.48 17.05 -6.03
N MET A 169 9.54 17.49 -5.35
CA MET A 169 10.53 18.44 -5.88
C MET A 169 11.92 17.78 -5.96
N PRO A 170 12.12 16.82 -6.89
CA PRO A 170 13.41 16.15 -7.03
C PRO A 170 14.50 17.16 -7.37
N GLY A 171 15.66 17.06 -6.72
CA GLY A 171 16.80 17.95 -6.92
C GLY A 171 16.85 19.19 -6.02
N VAL A 172 15.75 19.55 -5.33
CA VAL A 172 15.74 20.66 -4.37
C VAL A 172 16.01 20.13 -2.97
N LYS A 173 17.25 20.27 -2.47
CA LYS A 173 17.66 19.74 -1.16
C LYS A 173 16.79 20.27 -0.01
N SER A 174 16.42 21.55 -0.01
CA SER A 174 15.56 22.13 1.04
C SER A 174 14.17 21.49 1.09
N ALA A 175 13.61 21.10 -0.06
CA ALA A 175 12.31 20.45 -0.15
C ALA A 175 12.27 19.03 0.42
N VAL A 176 13.43 18.39 0.60
CA VAL A 176 13.54 17.06 1.21
C VAL A 176 13.19 17.11 2.70
N PHE A 177 13.50 18.23 3.37
CA PHE A 177 13.24 18.44 4.79
C PHE A 177 11.87 19.08 5.06
N THR A 178 11.17 19.52 4.02
CA THR A 178 9.81 20.06 4.19
C THR A 178 8.83 18.92 4.40
N ARG A 179 7.92 19.08 5.37
CA ARG A 179 6.80 18.16 5.54
C ARG A 179 6.01 18.08 4.24
N ARG A 180 5.80 16.86 3.75
CA ARG A 180 5.02 16.59 2.55
C ARG A 180 3.57 16.32 2.94
N ILE A 181 2.66 16.89 2.15
CA ILE A 181 1.24 16.63 2.21
C ILE A 181 0.98 15.22 1.70
N VAL A 182 0.24 14.45 2.49
CA VAL A 182 -0.27 13.13 2.12
C VAL A 182 -1.51 13.32 1.23
N ALA A 183 -1.46 12.73 0.04
CA ALA A 183 -2.58 12.65 -0.90
C ALA A 183 -3.00 11.21 -1.15
N TYR A 184 -4.30 11.03 -1.31
CA TYR A 184 -4.98 9.78 -1.57
C TYR A 184 -5.66 9.86 -2.94
N HIS A 185 -5.69 8.74 -3.65
CA HIS A 185 -6.16 8.69 -5.02
C HIS A 185 -6.91 7.38 -5.26
N GLU A 186 -8.24 7.45 -5.23
CA GLU A 186 -9.13 6.33 -5.54
C GLU A 186 -9.48 6.41 -7.02
N THR A 187 -9.31 5.30 -7.73
CA THR A 187 -9.49 5.27 -9.18
C THR A 187 -10.55 4.28 -9.58
N PHE A 188 -11.37 4.65 -10.57
CA PHE A 188 -12.40 3.82 -11.16
C PHE A 188 -12.10 3.71 -12.65
N VAL A 189 -11.30 2.72 -13.02
CA VAL A 189 -10.77 2.54 -14.36
C VAL A 189 -11.66 1.58 -15.14
N SER A 190 -12.15 2.00 -16.32
CA SER A 190 -12.99 1.14 -17.17
C SER A 190 -12.28 -0.18 -17.51
N VAL A 191 -13.06 -1.26 -17.54
CA VAL A 191 -12.60 -2.61 -17.89
C VAL A 191 -13.08 -2.95 -19.31
N GLY A 192 -12.21 -3.53 -20.12
CA GLY A 192 -12.55 -4.11 -21.42
C GLY A 192 -12.18 -3.31 -22.67
N LYS A 193 -12.73 -3.70 -23.82
CA LYS A 193 -12.35 -3.15 -25.15
C LYS A 193 -12.73 -1.68 -25.35
N LYS A 194 -13.74 -1.19 -24.62
CA LYS A 194 -14.10 0.25 -24.55
C LYS A 194 -13.20 1.02 -23.57
N THR A 195 -11.93 0.62 -23.41
CA THR A 195 -10.92 1.29 -22.58
C THR A 195 -10.50 2.61 -23.21
N ASN A 196 -11.37 3.61 -23.13
CA ASN A 196 -10.97 4.97 -23.43
C ASN A 196 -10.33 5.56 -22.16
N LYS A 197 -9.03 5.85 -22.17
CA LYS A 197 -8.32 6.49 -21.04
C LYS A 197 -8.99 7.78 -20.56
N LYS A 198 -9.79 8.42 -21.41
CA LYS A 198 -10.60 9.61 -21.09
C LYS A 198 -11.80 9.32 -20.18
N ASN A 199 -12.14 8.05 -19.96
CA ASN A 199 -13.32 7.66 -19.20
C ASN A 199 -12.98 7.14 -17.79
N THR A 200 -11.71 7.19 -17.36
CA THR A 200 -11.33 6.90 -15.97
C THR A 200 -11.85 7.99 -15.04
N ILE A 201 -12.45 7.59 -13.93
CA ILE A 201 -12.81 8.52 -12.86
C ILE A 201 -11.72 8.44 -11.80
N SER A 202 -11.17 9.59 -11.43
CA SER A 202 -10.13 9.73 -10.42
C SER A 202 -10.64 10.65 -9.33
N VAL A 203 -10.72 10.13 -8.10
CA VAL A 203 -11.07 10.92 -6.91
C VAL A 203 -9.79 11.13 -6.12
N VAL A 204 -9.34 12.37 -6.04
CA VAL A 204 -8.11 12.76 -5.34
C VAL A 204 -8.46 13.69 -4.19
N TRP A 205 -7.92 13.40 -3.02
CA TRP A 205 -8.00 14.29 -1.86
C TRP A 205 -6.69 14.25 -1.08
N HIS A 206 -6.50 15.20 -0.19
CA HIS A 206 -5.32 15.26 0.67
C HIS A 206 -5.71 15.32 2.14
N GLU A 207 -4.75 15.01 3.02
CA GLU A 207 -4.96 14.90 4.47
C GLU A 207 -5.53 16.19 5.11
N GLY A 208 -5.25 17.35 4.52
CA GLY A 208 -5.84 18.63 4.93
C GLY A 208 -7.34 18.80 4.62
N ILE A 209 -7.93 17.96 3.76
CA ILE A 209 -9.38 17.93 3.50
C ILE A 209 -10.02 16.87 4.38
N ALA A 210 -9.51 15.64 4.30
CA ALA A 210 -10.05 14.50 5.03
C ALA A 210 -9.01 13.39 5.18
N GLY A 211 -9.27 12.46 6.10
CA GLY A 211 -8.43 11.29 6.31
C GLY A 211 -8.61 10.22 5.25
N ARG A 212 -8.40 8.96 5.62
CA ARG A 212 -8.61 7.79 4.75
C ARG A 212 -9.32 6.69 5.53
N SER A 213 -10.39 7.05 6.23
CA SER A 213 -11.25 6.09 6.89
C SER A 213 -12.24 5.50 5.88
N ALA A 214 -13.00 4.49 6.30
CA ALA A 214 -14.03 3.90 5.45
C ALA A 214 -15.05 4.94 4.95
N ALA A 215 -15.30 6.02 5.71
CA ALA A 215 -16.20 7.10 5.31
C ALA A 215 -15.68 7.86 4.08
N GLU A 216 -14.38 8.24 4.06
CA GLU A 216 -13.80 8.95 2.91
C GLU A 216 -13.71 8.07 1.67
N ILE A 217 -13.37 6.78 1.83
CA ILE A 217 -13.41 5.82 0.72
C ILE A 217 -14.84 5.75 0.16
N THR A 218 -15.84 5.65 1.03
CA THR A 218 -17.25 5.62 0.63
C THR A 218 -17.69 6.91 -0.07
N SER A 219 -17.22 8.07 0.38
CA SER A 219 -17.44 9.35 -0.31
C SER A 219 -16.82 9.37 -1.71
N ALA A 220 -15.68 8.71 -1.91
CA ALA A 220 -15.09 8.56 -3.24
C ALA A 220 -15.97 7.71 -4.17
N TYR A 221 -16.57 6.62 -3.68
CA TYR A 221 -17.57 5.86 -4.43
C TYR A 221 -18.80 6.72 -4.77
N ALA A 222 -19.32 7.49 -3.82
CA ALA A 222 -20.44 8.39 -4.08
C ALA A 222 -20.11 9.42 -5.17
N ALA A 223 -18.93 10.05 -5.09
CA ALA A 223 -18.46 10.99 -6.10
C ALA A 223 -18.30 10.35 -7.49
N ALA A 224 -17.88 9.09 -7.55
CA ALA A 224 -17.78 8.35 -8.81
C ALA A 224 -19.16 8.02 -9.39
N LEU A 225 -20.11 7.58 -8.56
CA LEU A 225 -21.49 7.29 -8.97
C LEU A 225 -22.21 8.54 -9.49
N GLU A 226 -21.96 9.72 -8.90
CA GLU A 226 -22.49 10.99 -9.42
C GLU A 226 -21.97 11.34 -10.82
N LYS A 227 -20.73 10.92 -11.15
CA LYS A 227 -20.18 11.07 -12.51
C LYS A 227 -20.77 10.08 -13.51
N GLU A 228 -21.36 8.99 -13.02
CA GLU A 228 -22.03 7.95 -13.80
C GLU A 228 -23.54 7.93 -13.56
N ARG A 229 -24.15 9.07 -13.22
CA ARG A 229 -25.56 9.18 -12.79
C ARG A 229 -26.58 8.56 -13.74
N ASP A 230 -26.26 8.48 -15.03
CA ASP A 230 -27.18 8.03 -16.09
C ASP A 230 -27.02 6.51 -16.37
N ILE A 231 -26.08 5.84 -15.70
CA ILE A 231 -25.82 4.40 -15.86
C ILE A 231 -26.74 3.59 -14.93
N LYS A 232 -27.39 2.57 -15.49
CA LYS A 232 -28.34 1.70 -14.77
C LYS A 232 -27.66 0.56 -14.03
N HIS A 233 -26.70 -0.10 -14.68
CA HIS A 233 -26.07 -1.31 -14.17
C HIS A 233 -24.58 -1.07 -13.96
N ILE A 234 -24.11 -1.13 -12.72
CA ILE A 234 -22.71 -0.85 -12.39
C ILE A 234 -22.03 -2.10 -11.85
N VAL A 235 -20.89 -2.45 -12.44
CA VAL A 235 -20.05 -3.57 -11.99
C VAL A 235 -18.70 -3.02 -11.55
N TYR A 236 -18.37 -3.17 -10.27
CA TYR A 236 -17.07 -2.81 -9.74
C TYR A 236 -16.25 -4.05 -9.37
N TRP A 237 -15.09 -4.17 -10.00
CA TRP A 237 -14.03 -5.09 -9.63
C TRP A 237 -13.13 -4.45 -8.59
N VAL A 238 -13.11 -5.02 -7.39
CA VAL A 238 -12.43 -4.45 -6.22
C VAL A 238 -11.46 -5.45 -5.61
N ASP A 239 -10.45 -4.93 -4.91
CA ASP A 239 -9.62 -5.75 -4.03
C ASP A 239 -10.45 -6.32 -2.87
N ASN A 240 -9.98 -7.42 -2.28
CA ASN A 240 -10.66 -8.06 -1.15
C ASN A 240 -10.10 -7.54 0.18
N CYS A 241 -10.06 -6.20 0.31
CA CYS A 241 -9.59 -5.54 1.51
C CYS A 241 -10.78 -5.18 2.42
N SER A 242 -10.88 -5.83 3.59
CA SER A 242 -11.95 -5.60 4.57
C SER A 242 -12.02 -4.15 5.05
N SER A 243 -10.88 -3.52 5.30
CA SER A 243 -10.82 -2.14 5.80
C SER A 243 -11.20 -1.09 4.74
N GLN A 244 -11.20 -1.43 3.45
CA GLN A 244 -11.48 -0.51 2.35
C GLN A 244 -12.80 -0.82 1.63
N ASN A 245 -12.89 -2.00 1.04
CA ASN A 245 -13.94 -2.34 0.06
C ASN A 245 -14.92 -3.41 0.54
N LYS A 246 -14.68 -4.00 1.72
CA LYS A 246 -15.56 -5.01 2.32
C LYS A 246 -15.91 -4.67 3.76
N ASN A 247 -16.59 -3.54 3.93
CA ASN A 247 -17.09 -3.05 5.21
C ASN A 247 -18.54 -2.54 5.13
N TRP A 248 -19.17 -2.42 6.28
CA TRP A 248 -20.56 -1.98 6.43
C TRP A 248 -20.80 -0.54 5.96
N CYS A 249 -19.82 0.35 6.13
CA CYS A 249 -19.95 1.76 5.75
C CYS A 249 -20.16 1.88 4.23
N LEU A 250 -19.34 1.17 3.44
CA LEU A 250 -19.47 1.15 1.99
C LEU A 250 -20.81 0.53 1.57
N PHE A 251 -21.13 -0.68 2.03
CA PHE A 251 -22.35 -1.38 1.58
C PHE A 251 -23.63 -0.63 1.95
N SER A 252 -23.74 -0.12 3.18
CA SER A 252 -24.93 0.65 3.60
C SER A 252 -25.09 1.93 2.79
N SER A 253 -23.98 2.61 2.47
CA SER A 253 -24.02 3.84 1.67
C SER A 253 -24.35 3.56 0.20
N LEU A 254 -23.81 2.49 -0.40
CA LEU A 254 -24.17 2.09 -1.77
C LEU A 254 -25.67 1.76 -1.87
N VAL A 255 -26.21 1.02 -0.91
CA VAL A 255 -27.66 0.74 -0.83
C VAL A 255 -28.45 2.05 -0.72
N SER A 256 -28.01 2.99 0.13
CA SER A 256 -28.68 4.29 0.26
C SER A 256 -28.63 5.11 -1.03
N ILE A 257 -27.53 5.05 -1.78
CA ILE A 257 -27.32 5.82 -3.01
C ILE A 257 -28.18 5.24 -4.16
N VAL A 258 -28.20 3.91 -4.31
CA VAL A 258 -29.03 3.22 -5.32
C VAL A 258 -30.52 3.47 -5.08
N ASN A 259 -30.96 3.55 -3.82
CA ASN A 259 -32.35 3.87 -3.49
C ASN A 259 -32.65 5.38 -3.48
N SER A 260 -31.68 6.23 -3.85
CA SER A 260 -31.89 7.68 -3.95
C SER A 260 -32.39 8.06 -5.34
N GLN A 261 -33.06 9.22 -5.45
CA GLN A 261 -33.47 9.77 -6.75
C GLN A 261 -32.34 10.52 -7.48
N THR A 262 -31.11 10.48 -6.94
CA THR A 262 -29.98 11.27 -7.43
C THR A 262 -29.30 10.64 -8.64
N ILE A 263 -29.39 9.31 -8.75
CA ILE A 263 -28.80 8.53 -9.85
C ILE A 263 -29.84 7.56 -10.43
N SER A 264 -29.65 7.17 -11.68
CA SER A 264 -30.51 6.22 -12.41
C SER A 264 -30.09 4.76 -12.20
N THR A 265 -29.09 4.52 -11.36
CA THR A 265 -28.55 3.18 -11.11
C THR A 265 -29.57 2.30 -10.40
N GLU A 266 -29.87 1.15 -11.00
CA GLU A 266 -30.82 0.16 -10.49
C GLU A 266 -30.09 -0.91 -9.64
N ASP A 267 -28.87 -1.29 -10.04
CA ASP A 267 -28.04 -2.21 -9.25
C ASP A 267 -26.54 -1.90 -9.34
N ILE A 268 -25.85 -2.28 -8.27
CA ILE A 268 -24.39 -2.24 -8.17
C ILE A 268 -23.91 -3.64 -7.81
N THR A 269 -23.16 -4.25 -8.71
CA THR A 269 -22.52 -5.55 -8.53
C THR A 269 -21.06 -5.38 -8.15
N LEU A 270 -20.69 -5.79 -6.93
CA LEU A 270 -19.31 -5.81 -6.46
C LEU A 270 -18.70 -7.20 -6.67
N LYS A 271 -17.65 -7.28 -7.49
CA LYS A 271 -16.86 -8.49 -7.74
C LYS A 271 -15.50 -8.36 -7.09
N PHE A 272 -15.16 -9.33 -6.24
CA PHE A 272 -13.92 -9.31 -5.47
C PHE A 272 -12.88 -10.22 -6.11
N PHE A 273 -11.67 -9.71 -6.26
CA PHE A 273 -10.53 -10.55 -6.60
C PHE A 273 -10.15 -11.47 -5.43
N HIS A 274 -9.48 -12.58 -5.76
CA HIS A 274 -8.87 -13.41 -4.73
C HIS A 274 -7.71 -12.68 -4.03
N PRO A 275 -7.62 -12.69 -2.69
CA PRO A 275 -6.55 -11.99 -1.97
C PRO A 275 -5.14 -12.36 -2.45
N GLY A 276 -4.31 -11.35 -2.68
CA GLY A 276 -2.93 -11.52 -3.18
C GLY A 276 -2.82 -11.86 -4.68
N HIS A 277 -3.94 -11.91 -5.41
CA HIS A 277 -4.00 -12.13 -6.87
C HIS A 277 -4.77 -11.00 -7.57
N THR A 278 -4.60 -9.77 -7.08
CA THR A 278 -5.24 -8.55 -7.56
C THR A 278 -4.36 -7.91 -8.64
N PHE A 279 -4.56 -8.28 -9.90
CA PHE A 279 -3.96 -7.58 -11.04
C PHE A 279 -5.06 -7.04 -11.94
N MET A 280 -5.23 -5.73 -11.99
CA MET A 280 -6.37 -5.06 -12.63
C MET A 280 -5.96 -3.85 -13.47
N SER A 281 -6.92 -3.28 -14.21
CA SER A 281 -6.63 -2.13 -15.08
C SER A 281 -6.20 -0.89 -14.28
N ALA A 282 -6.66 -0.74 -13.03
CA ALA A 282 -6.23 0.32 -12.12
C ALA A 282 -4.71 0.30 -11.85
N ASP A 283 -4.07 -0.87 -11.71
CA ASP A 283 -2.62 -0.97 -11.52
C ASP A 283 -1.84 -0.35 -12.68
N SER A 284 -2.32 -0.59 -13.91
CA SER A 284 -1.71 -0.03 -15.13
C SER A 284 -1.88 1.49 -15.19
N PHE A 285 -3.02 2.00 -14.71
CA PHE A 285 -3.27 3.44 -14.60
C PHE A 285 -2.37 4.09 -13.54
N HIS A 286 -2.27 3.51 -12.34
CA HIS A 286 -1.39 3.96 -11.27
C HIS A 286 0.08 3.99 -11.71
N HIS A 287 0.52 2.98 -12.47
CA HIS A 287 1.84 2.97 -13.07
C HIS A 287 2.07 4.17 -14.00
N GLY A 288 1.10 4.47 -14.88
CA GLY A 288 1.15 5.64 -15.76
C GLY A 288 1.20 6.97 -15.00
N VAL A 289 0.39 7.11 -13.94
CA VAL A 289 0.41 8.30 -13.05
C VAL A 289 1.79 8.47 -12.42
N GLU A 290 2.39 7.41 -11.87
CA GLU A 290 3.73 7.46 -11.27
C GLU A 290 4.82 7.80 -12.29
N GLN A 291 4.72 7.31 -13.54
CA GLN A 291 5.64 7.69 -14.61
C GLN A 291 5.52 9.18 -14.95
N GLU A 292 4.31 9.69 -15.13
CA GLU A 292 4.07 11.11 -15.44
C GLU A 292 4.52 12.03 -14.30
N MET A 293 4.30 11.62 -13.04
CA MET A 293 4.79 12.37 -11.88
C MET A 293 6.33 12.43 -11.83
N LYS A 294 7.02 11.40 -12.33
CA LYS A 294 8.49 11.38 -12.41
C LYS A 294 9.03 12.17 -13.60
N SER A 295 8.34 12.13 -14.73
CA SER A 295 8.77 12.81 -15.96
C SER A 295 8.60 14.32 -15.91
N ARG A 296 7.83 14.85 -14.95
CA ARG A 296 7.58 16.29 -14.75
C ARG A 296 8.21 16.86 -13.47
N PRO A 297 9.55 16.83 -13.33
CA PRO A 297 10.25 17.42 -12.19
C PRO A 297 10.15 18.95 -12.27
N GLY A 298 9.28 19.55 -11.47
CA GLY A 298 9.13 21.01 -11.40
C GLY A 298 7.69 21.50 -11.31
N GLY A 299 6.70 20.64 -11.59
CA GLY A 299 5.29 21.00 -11.54
C GLY A 299 4.94 22.12 -12.51
N VAL A 300 4.41 21.79 -13.69
CA VAL A 300 3.72 22.82 -14.46
C VAL A 300 2.48 23.19 -13.65
N VAL A 301 2.49 24.36 -13.01
CA VAL A 301 1.32 24.91 -12.34
C VAL A 301 0.33 25.25 -13.45
N PHE A 302 -0.63 24.36 -13.69
CA PHE A 302 -1.77 24.69 -14.54
C PHE A 302 -2.59 25.72 -13.75
N GLY A 303 -2.60 26.97 -14.22
CA GLY A 303 -3.49 27.98 -13.71
C GLY A 303 -4.93 27.44 -13.69
N CYS A 304 -5.65 27.71 -12.60
CA CYS A 304 -7.00 27.23 -12.30
C CYS A 304 -8.08 27.83 -13.23
N SER A 305 -7.81 27.94 -14.53
CA SER A 305 -8.67 28.62 -15.51
C SER A 305 -9.28 27.69 -16.55
N ARG A 306 -9.16 26.36 -16.41
CA ARG A 306 -9.75 25.37 -17.35
C ARG A 306 -10.26 24.09 -16.69
N ILE A 307 -10.94 24.20 -15.56
CA ILE A 307 -11.86 23.16 -15.10
C ILE A 307 -13.22 23.83 -14.92
N VAL A 308 -13.98 23.87 -16.02
CA VAL A 308 -15.44 24.06 -16.07
C VAL A 308 -15.97 22.97 -16.97
#